data_AF-A0A3C1WM41-F1
#
_entry.id   AF-A0A3C1WM41-F1
#
_cell.length_a   1.000
_cell.length_b   1.000
_cell.length_c   1.000
_cell.angle_alpha   90.00
_cell.angle_beta   90.00
_cell.angle_gamma   90.00
#
_symmetry.space_group_name_H-M   'P 1'
#
loop_
_entity.id
_entity.type
_entity.pdbx_description
1 polymer ?
#
loop_
_entity_poly.entity_id
_entity_poly.type
_entity_poly.pdbx_seq_one_letter_code
_entity_poly.pdbx_strand_id
1 'polypeptide(L)' 'MSSYAIEIILTRQLADCLSMPVFITDTSGNLIFYNEAAEKILGKKFEDTGEMNADTWATIYKQKDNDG' A
#
# COMPACT_ATOMS: atom_id res chain seq x y z
N MET A 1 -8.83 1.06 -20.78
CA MET A 1 -8.26 0.48 -19.55
C MET A 1 -7.04 1.30 -19.23
N SER A 2 -7.02 2.01 -18.10
CA SER A 2 -5.82 2.71 -17.66
C SER A 2 -4.76 1.65 -17.39
N SER A 3 -3.83 1.44 -18.32
CA SER A 3 -2.66 0.61 -18.07
C SER A 3 -1.79 1.40 -17.11
N TYR A 4 -1.54 0.86 -15.92
CA TYR A 4 -0.50 1.41 -15.07
C TYR A 4 0.83 1.41 -15.83
N ALA A 5 1.63 2.44 -15.55
CA ALA A 5 2.98 2.52 -16.09
C ALA A 5 3.77 1.27 -15.65
N ILE A 6 4.68 0.79 -16.51
CA ILE A 6 5.41 -0.47 -16.27
C ILE A 6 6.15 -0.47 -14.93
N GLU A 7 6.57 0.71 -14.48
CA GLU A 7 7.20 0.98 -13.20
C GLU A 7 6.33 0.50 -12.04
N ILE A 8 5.02 0.75 -12.07
CA ILE A 8 4.08 0.33 -11.01
C ILE A 8 3.91 -1.19 -11.02
N ILE A 9 3.82 -1.80 -12.21
CA ILE A 9 3.70 -3.26 -12.35
C ILE A 9 4.93 -3.94 -11.76
N LEU A 10 6.13 -3.49 -12.13
CA LEU A 10 7.39 -4.03 -11.61
C LEU A 10 7.56 -3.76 -10.12
N THR A 11 7.16 -2.59 -9.63
CA THR A 11 7.24 -2.26 -8.20
C THR A 11 6.31 -3.13 -7.37
N ARG A 12 5.11 -3.47 -7.86
CA ARG A 12 4.22 -4.45 -7.21
C ARG A 12 4.88 -5.82 -7.11
N GLN A 13 5.42 -6.33 -8.22
CA GLN A 13 6.12 -7.62 -8.22
C GLN A 13 7.31 -7.65 -7.24
N LEU A 14 8.07 -6.55 -7.18
CA LEU A 14 9.14 -6.41 -6.21
C LEU A 14 8.61 -6.40 -4.77
N ALA A 15 7.55 -5.64 -4.50
CA ALA A 15 6.93 -5.55 -3.18
C ALA A 15 6.42 -6.91 -2.68
N ASP A 16 5.88 -7.75 -3.57
CA ASP A 16 5.45 -9.11 -3.23
C ASP A 16 6.61 -10.04 -2.85
N CYS A 17 7.81 -9.77 -3.37
CA CYS A 17 9.01 -10.55 -3.03
C CYS A 17 9.63 -10.12 -1.69
N LEU A 18 9.19 -9.00 -1.10
CA LEU A 18 9.74 -8.46 0.14
C LEU A 18 8.93 -8.97 1.34
N SER A 19 9.63 -9.52 2.33
CA SER A 19 9.02 -9.86 3.63
C SER A 19 8.76 -8.63 4.51
N MET A 20 9.15 -7.44 4.06
CA MET A 20 8.94 -6.17 4.76
C MET A 20 7.66 -5.49 4.23
N PRO A 21 6.92 -4.76 5.09
CA PRO A 21 5.78 -3.97 4.67
C PRO A 21 6.14 -2.93 3.61
N VAL A 22 5.39 -2.87 2.52
CA VAL A 22 5.56 -1.88 1.45
C VAL A 22 4.22 -1.24 1.11
N PHE A 23 4.22 0.08 0.98
CA PHE A 23 3.08 0.87 0.52
C PHE A 23 3.50 1.66 -0.73
N ILE A 24 2.74 1.54 -1.82
CA ILE A 24 2.99 2.25 -3.08
C ILE A 24 1.88 3.29 -3.24
N THR A 25 2.28 4.55 -3.39
CA THR A 25 1.35 5.67 -3.58
C THR A 25 1.59 6.38 -4.91
N ASP A 26 0.55 7.06 -5.41
CA ASP A 26 0.71 8.02 -6.51
C ASP A 26 1.27 9.37 -6.02
N THR A 27 1.48 10.31 -6.93
CA THR A 27 1.97 11.66 -6.61
C THR A 27 1.00 12.50 -5.78
N SER A 28 -0.27 12.10 -5.70
CA SER A 28 -1.30 12.74 -4.87
C SER A 28 -1.44 12.08 -3.50
N GLY A 29 -0.67 11.01 -3.22
CA GLY A 29 -0.70 10.27 -1.97
C GLY A 29 -1.78 9.17 -1.91
N ASN A 30 -2.46 8.88 -3.02
CA ASN A 30 -3.41 7.77 -3.07
C ASN A 30 -2.65 6.45 -3.03
N LEU A 31 -3.06 5.54 -2.16
CA LEU A 31 -2.49 4.21 -2.03
C LEU A 31 -2.92 3.35 -3.21
N ILE A 32 -1.98 3.09 -4.12
CA ILE A 32 -2.17 2.24 -5.29
C ILE A 32 -2.01 0.75 -4.90
N PHE A 33 -1.15 0.42 -3.94
CA PHE A 33 -0.89 -0.96 -3.55
C PHE A 33 -0.21 -1.08 -2.19
N TYR A 34 -0.40 -2.22 -1.54
CA TYR A 34 0.41 -2.65 -0.41
C TYR A 34 0.52 -4.18 -0.38
N ASN A 35 1.66 -4.70 0.06
CA ASN A 35 1.93 -6.14 0.05
C ASN A 35 1.35 -6.86 1.29
N GLU A 36 1.42 -8.20 1.31
CA GLU A 36 0.91 -9.02 2.42
C GLU A 36 1.49 -8.64 3.80
N ALA A 37 2.77 -8.24 3.84
CA ALA A 37 3.39 -7.78 5.07
C ALA A 37 2.77 -6.47 5.59
N ALA A 38 2.36 -5.58 4.69
CA ALA A 38 1.64 -4.36 5.01
C ALA A 38 0.16 -4.60 5.38
N GLU A 39 -0.48 -5.65 4.86
CA GLU A 39 -1.83 -6.06 5.29
C GLU A 39 -1.89 -6.33 6.80
N LYS A 40 -0.82 -6.92 7.35
CA LYS A 40 -0.70 -7.21 8.79
C LYS A 40 -0.64 -5.94 9.63
N ILE A 41 -0.10 -4.85 9.07
CA ILE A 41 -0.04 -3.53 9.74
C ILE A 41 -1.39 -2.81 9.62
N LEU A 42 -1.99 -2.83 8.42
CA LEU A 42 -3.27 -2.18 8.16
C LEU A 42 -4.47 -2.91 8.78
N GLY A 43 -4.32 -4.20 9.09
CA GLY A 43 -5.41 -5.07 9.55
C GLY A 43 -6.46 -5.36 8.48
N LYS A 44 -6.14 -5.11 7.20
CA LYS A 44 -7.02 -5.30 6.04
C LYS A 44 -6.21 -5.84 4.87
N LYS A 45 -6.84 -6.66 4.03
CA LYS A 45 -6.21 -7.17 2.81
C LYS A 45 -6.38 -6.21 1.65
N PHE A 46 -5.39 -6.14 0.77
CA PHE A 46 -5.48 -5.31 -0.43
C PHE A 46 -6.61 -5.78 -1.35
N GLU A 47 -6.86 -7.08 -1.41
CA GLU A 47 -7.98 -7.66 -2.19
C GLU A 47 -9.35 -7.17 -1.71
N ASP A 48 -9.49 -6.84 -0.43
CA ASP A 48 -10.75 -6.37 0.16
C ASP A 48 -10.93 -4.85 -0.01
N THR A 49 -9.84 -4.09 0.08
CA THR A 49 -9.89 -2.61 0.05
C THR A 49 -9.69 -2.02 -1.33
N GLY A 50 -8.91 -2.70 -2.18
CA GLY A 50 -8.34 -2.12 -3.38
C GLY A 50 -7.49 -0.88 -3.08
N GLU A 51 -7.43 0.00 -4.07
CA GLU A 51 -6.78 1.31 -3.97
C GLU A 51 -7.56 2.25 -3.04
N MET A 52 -6.85 3.07 -2.29
CA MET A 52 -7.45 3.98 -1.32
C MET A 52 -6.97 5.41 -1.55
N ASN A 53 -7.89 6.37 -1.48
CA ASN A 53 -7.53 7.77 -1.54
C ASN A 53 -6.65 8.17 -0.35
N ALA A 54 -5.82 9.20 -0.54
CA ALA A 54 -4.90 9.71 0.49
C ALA A 54 -5.60 9.97 1.83
N ASP A 55 -6.78 10.59 1.81
CA ASP A 55 -7.57 10.89 3.01
C ASP A 55 -7.99 9.63 3.77
N THR A 56 -8.44 8.60 3.04
CA THR A 56 -8.87 7.33 3.63
C THR A 56 -7.67 6.58 4.20
N TRP A 57 -6.61 6.44 3.41
CA TRP A 57 -5.38 5.75 3.81
C TRP A 57 -4.73 6.41 5.04
N ALA A 58 -4.64 7.75 5.07
CA ALA A 58 -4.04 8.51 6.17
C ALA A 58 -4.77 8.32 7.52
N THR A 59 -6.06 8.00 7.50
CA THR A 59 -6.81 7.72 8.74
C THR A 59 -6.60 6.31 9.27
N ILE A 60 -6.26 5.37 8.39
CA ILE A 60 -6.10 3.96 8.72
C ILE A 60 -4.67 3.69 9.18
N TYR A 61 -3.69 4.24 8.45
CA TYR A 61 -2.29 4.09 8.82
C TYR A 61 -1.93 5.04 9.97
N LYS A 62 -1.89 4.50 11.18
CA LYS A 62 -1.35 5.20 12.34
C LYS A 62 0.09 4.76 12.53
N GLN A 63 1.02 5.69 12.33
CA GLN A 63 2.40 5.52 12.76
C GLN A 63 2.37 5.29 14.27
N LYS A 64 2.56 4.03 14.69
CA LYS A 64 2.93 3.76 16.07
C LYS A 64 4.43 3.96 16.14
N ASP A 65 4.86 4.94 16.92
CA ASP A 65 6.25 4.96 17.37
C ASP A 65 6.47 3.77 18.33
N ASN A 66 7.70 3.60 18.81
CA ASN A 66 8.02 2.52 19.75
C ASN A 66 7.33 2.67 21.12
N ASP A 67 6.59 3.76 21.38
CA ASP A 67 5.97 4.08 22.66
C ASP A 67 4.42 4.10 22.64
N GLY A 68 3.78 4.09 21.46
CA GLY A 68 2.35 3.77 21.31
C GLY A 68 1.52 4.76 20.52
#